data_AF-A0A556RC51-F1
#
_entry.id   AF-A0A556RC51-F1
#
_cell.length_a   1.000
_cell.length_b   1.000
_cell.length_c   1.000
_cell.angle_alpha   90.00
_cell.angle_beta   90.00
_cell.angle_gamma   90.00
#
_symmetry.space_group_name_H-M   'P 1'
#
loop_
_entity.id
_entity.type
_entity.pdbx_description
1 polymer ?
#
loop_
_entity_poly.entity_id
_entity_poly.type
_entity_poly.pdbx_seq_one_letter_code
_entity_poly.pdbx_strand_id
1 'polypeptide(L)'
;MLTEKDMADFHATICFDNESNSTSLNDIKIRLEQTAENVGIPLAFSHGKITTYKVFCKTIHDCILLYHHDHKRDHCNFCVYLSRQDNRIFIHIKMFGRSKQLNKHARSEKAKADRQGKELAYQLGSMLGSCLYNIGMSKKKLEEEQEYYSALDQVFEKAFDNFPPRASLC
;
A
#
# COMPACT_ATOMS: atom_id res chain seq x y z
N MET A 1 0.78 -9.34 15.91
CA MET A 1 1.93 -8.45 15.61
C MET A 1 2.32 -8.71 14.17
N LEU A 2 2.41 -7.67 13.34
CA LEU A 2 2.68 -7.82 11.91
C LEU A 2 4.20 -7.90 11.66
N THR A 3 4.60 -8.64 10.64
CA THR A 3 6.00 -8.82 10.24
C THR A 3 6.17 -8.38 8.80
N GLU A 4 7.18 -7.56 8.53
CA GLU A 4 7.44 -7.03 7.18
C GLU A 4 7.70 -8.12 6.14
N LYS A 5 8.34 -9.24 6.51
CA LYS A 5 8.64 -10.36 5.60
C LYS A 5 7.39 -11.01 4.99
N ASP A 6 6.25 -10.85 5.64
CA ASP A 6 4.96 -11.41 5.20
C ASP A 6 4.16 -10.41 4.34
N MET A 7 4.78 -9.29 3.96
CA MET A 7 4.16 -8.21 3.19
C MET A 7 4.89 -7.99 1.87
N ALA A 8 4.17 -7.48 0.88
CA ALA A 8 4.79 -6.98 -0.35
C ALA A 8 4.72 -5.46 -0.43
N ASP A 9 5.59 -4.88 -1.24
CA ASP A 9 5.53 -3.48 -1.60
C ASP A 9 4.30 -3.20 -2.48
N PHE A 10 3.47 -2.25 -2.07
CA PHE A 10 2.32 -1.77 -2.85
C PHE A 10 2.62 -0.53 -3.67
N HIS A 11 3.49 0.32 -3.17
CA HIS A 11 3.95 1.52 -3.84
C HIS A 11 5.45 1.67 -3.59
N ALA A 12 6.15 2.38 -4.48
CA ALA A 12 7.55 2.69 -4.30
C ALA A 12 7.80 3.37 -2.93
N THR A 13 8.90 3.05 -2.26
CA THR A 13 9.28 3.73 -1.02
C THR A 13 9.46 5.22 -1.31
N ILE A 14 8.70 6.06 -0.60
CA ILE A 14 8.78 7.50 -0.73
C ILE A 14 9.85 8.00 0.23
N CYS A 15 10.77 8.83 -0.27
CA CYS A 15 11.90 9.37 0.49
C CYS A 15 11.94 10.89 0.36
N PHE A 16 12.13 11.58 1.47
CA PHE A 16 12.34 13.04 1.50
C PHE A 16 13.27 13.43 2.65
N ASP A 17 13.81 14.64 2.56
CA ASP A 17 14.72 15.17 3.56
C ASP A 17 13.95 15.60 4.83
N ASN A 18 14.54 15.30 5.97
CA ASN A 18 13.99 15.51 7.30
C ASN A 18 14.31 16.91 7.82
N GLU A 19 13.97 17.95 7.06
CA GLU A 19 14.39 19.33 7.37
C GLU A 19 13.85 19.85 8.71
N SER A 20 12.78 19.27 9.27
CA SER A 20 12.14 19.78 10.49
C SER A 20 11.76 18.74 11.56
N ASN A 21 12.13 17.45 11.42
CA ASN A 21 11.71 16.38 12.35
C ASN A 21 10.19 16.27 12.60
N SER A 22 9.37 17.00 11.85
CA SER A 22 7.97 17.26 12.20
C SER A 22 7.01 16.21 11.64
N THR A 23 7.39 15.49 10.58
CA THR A 23 6.52 14.49 9.97
C THR A 23 6.30 13.31 10.92
N SER A 24 5.09 13.23 11.45
CA SER A 24 4.58 12.15 12.27
C SER A 24 3.73 11.18 11.44
N LEU A 25 3.48 10.00 11.99
CA LEU A 25 2.48 9.09 11.42
C LEU A 25 1.09 9.76 11.37
N ASN A 26 0.76 10.59 12.36
CA ASN A 26 -0.55 11.24 12.40
C ASN A 26 -0.76 12.20 11.21
N ASP A 27 0.28 12.93 10.79
CA ASP A 27 0.20 13.83 9.64
C ASP A 27 -0.04 13.05 8.34
N ILE A 28 0.61 11.89 8.21
CA ILE A 28 0.38 10.97 7.09
C ILE A 28 -1.06 10.47 7.09
N LYS A 29 -1.58 10.07 8.27
CA LYS A 29 -2.96 9.59 8.41
C LYS A 29 -3.95 10.66 7.96
N ILE A 30 -3.85 11.88 8.51
CA ILE A 30 -4.76 13.00 8.21
C ILE A 30 -4.73 13.31 6.71
N ARG A 31 -3.54 13.32 6.10
CA ARG A 31 -3.40 13.62 4.66
C ARG A 31 -3.99 12.53 3.77
N LEU A 32 -3.83 11.26 4.15
CA LEU A 32 -4.44 10.13 3.45
C LEU A 32 -5.96 10.15 3.60
N GLU A 33 -6.48 10.43 4.80
CA GLU A 33 -7.93 10.59 5.05
C GLU A 33 -8.52 11.70 4.15
N GLN A 34 -7.93 12.90 4.17
CA GLN A 34 -8.38 14.02 3.34
C GLN A 34 -8.31 13.70 1.84
N THR A 35 -7.23 13.05 1.39
CA THR A 35 -7.05 12.73 -0.03
C THR A 35 -8.04 11.66 -0.48
N ALA A 36 -8.28 10.65 0.36
CA ALA A 36 -9.24 9.59 0.08
C ALA A 36 -10.68 10.12 0.03
N GLU A 37 -11.06 11.01 0.96
CA GLU A 37 -12.35 11.69 0.96
C GLU A 37 -12.54 12.54 -0.31
N ASN A 38 -11.53 13.31 -0.71
CA ASN A 38 -11.57 14.14 -1.91
C ASN A 38 -11.70 13.33 -3.20
N VAL A 39 -11.09 12.14 -3.27
CA VAL A 39 -11.18 11.23 -4.42
C VAL A 39 -12.43 10.34 -4.34
N GLY A 40 -13.10 10.28 -3.19
CA GLY A 40 -14.30 9.46 -2.97
C GLY A 40 -14.00 7.98 -2.76
N ILE A 41 -12.82 7.62 -2.24
CA ILE A 41 -12.44 6.22 -2.01
C ILE A 41 -12.74 5.82 -0.54
N PRO A 42 -13.49 4.74 -0.31
CA PRO A 42 -13.78 4.27 1.04
C PRO A 42 -12.53 3.64 1.67
N LEU A 43 -11.94 4.36 2.63
CA LEU A 43 -10.82 3.90 3.45
C LEU A 43 -11.12 4.04 4.93
N ALA A 44 -10.67 3.06 5.70
CA ALA A 44 -10.70 3.09 7.14
C ALA A 44 -9.31 2.80 7.70
N PHE A 45 -9.04 3.39 8.86
CA PHE A 45 -7.70 3.47 9.45
C PHE A 45 -7.67 2.82 10.83
N SER A 46 -6.58 2.10 11.13
CA SER A 46 -6.28 1.57 12.46
C SER A 46 -4.81 1.78 12.77
N HIS A 47 -4.47 1.96 14.04
CA HIS A 47 -3.07 1.93 14.47
C HIS A 47 -2.59 0.49 14.66
N GLY A 48 -1.32 0.27 14.40
CA GLY A 48 -0.68 -1.04 14.53
C GLY A 48 0.81 -0.91 14.83
N LYS A 49 1.45 -2.07 14.96
CA LYS A 49 2.90 -2.19 15.08
C LYS A 49 3.41 -3.25 14.11
N ILE A 50 4.48 -2.90 13.40
CA ILE A 50 5.16 -3.79 12.47
C ILE A 50 6.57 -4.09 12.95
N THR A 51 6.98 -5.35 12.80
CA THR A 51 8.34 -5.79 13.05
C THR A 51 9.09 -5.83 11.72
N THR A 52 10.16 -5.06 11.61
CA THR A 52 11.11 -5.10 10.51
C THR A 52 12.36 -5.87 10.96
N TYR A 53 12.94 -6.62 10.02
CA TYR A 53 14.14 -7.42 10.26
C TYR A 53 15.24 -6.87 9.35
N LYS A 54 16.08 -5.99 9.89
CA LYS A 54 17.35 -5.67 9.25
C LYS A 54 18.35 -6.77 9.56
N VAL A 55 19.41 -6.87 8.77
CA VAL A 55 20.50 -7.84 8.97
C VAL A 55 20.94 -7.81 10.44
N PHE A 56 20.54 -8.84 11.20
CA PHE A 56 20.74 -9.03 12.65
C PHE A 56 19.99 -8.12 13.64
N CYS A 57 19.19 -7.15 13.22
CA CYS A 57 18.45 -6.26 14.12
C CYS A 57 16.93 -6.35 13.91
N LYS A 58 16.20 -6.64 15.01
CA LYS A 58 14.74 -6.56 15.07
C LYS A 58 14.35 -5.13 15.47
N THR A 59 13.64 -4.43 14.60
CA THR A 59 13.10 -3.10 14.91
C THR A 59 11.59 -3.13 14.89
N ILE A 60 10.95 -2.47 15.85
CA ILE A 60 9.50 -2.33 15.91
C ILE A 60 9.17 -0.90 15.51
N HIS A 61 8.32 -0.74 14.50
CA HIS A 61 7.81 0.54 14.05
C HIS A 61 6.32 0.63 14.36
N ASP A 62 5.87 1.80 14.80
CA ASP A 62 4.45 2.12 14.76
C ASP A 62 4.02 2.25 13.29
N CYS A 63 2.81 1.80 12.98
CA CYS A 63 2.28 1.83 11.63
C CYS A 63 0.79 2.18 11.61
N ILE A 64 0.35 2.61 10.44
CA ILE A 64 -1.05 2.83 10.11
C ILE A 64 -1.50 1.69 9.21
N LEU A 65 -2.58 1.04 9.60
CA LEU A 65 -3.22 0.01 8.81
C LEU A 65 -4.40 0.63 8.08
N LEU A 66 -4.45 0.46 6.76
CA LEU A 66 -5.57 0.87 5.94
C LEU A 66 -6.31 -0.37 5.45
N TYR A 67 -7.63 -0.27 5.43
CA TYR A 67 -8.52 -1.32 4.93
C TYR A 67 -9.73 -0.71 4.26
N HIS A 68 -10.32 -1.45 3.31
CA HIS A 68 -11.59 -1.07 2.71
C HIS A 68 -12.67 -1.02 3.80
N HIS A 69 -13.43 0.08 3.89
CA HIS A 69 -14.44 0.31 4.92
C HIS A 69 -15.46 -0.85 5.01
N ASP A 70 -16.09 -1.18 3.87
CA ASP A 70 -17.17 -2.19 3.82
C ASP A 70 -16.68 -3.64 3.66
N HIS A 71 -15.47 -3.85 3.15
CA HIS A 71 -14.99 -5.16 2.70
C HIS A 71 -13.66 -5.59 3.32
N LYS A 72 -13.54 -5.41 4.65
CA LYS A 72 -12.34 -5.73 5.45
C LYS A 72 -11.78 -7.16 5.30
N ARG A 73 -12.60 -8.13 4.87
CA ARG A 73 -12.20 -9.55 4.70
C ARG A 73 -12.02 -9.99 3.25
N ASP A 74 -12.43 -9.16 2.30
CA ASP A 74 -12.48 -9.53 0.88
C ASP A 74 -11.43 -8.78 0.05
N HIS A 75 -10.87 -7.69 0.58
CA HIS A 75 -9.78 -6.91 -0.01
C HIS A 75 -8.45 -7.10 0.74
N CYS A 76 -7.36 -6.74 0.06
CA CYS A 76 -6.05 -6.61 0.69
C CYS A 76 -6.06 -5.45 1.71
N ASN A 77 -5.28 -5.61 2.78
CA ASN A 77 -5.01 -4.56 3.74
C ASN A 77 -3.66 -3.92 3.44
N PHE A 78 -3.47 -2.70 3.90
CA PHE A 78 -2.24 -1.94 3.69
C PHE A 78 -1.63 -1.53 5.02
N CYS A 79 -0.30 -1.50 5.06
CA CYS A 79 0.48 -1.07 6.20
C CYS A 79 1.41 0.05 5.74
N VAL A 80 1.23 1.23 6.32
CA VAL A 80 2.10 2.38 6.11
C VAL A 80 2.92 2.60 7.37
N TYR A 81 4.25 2.60 7.25
CA TYR A 81 5.15 2.83 8.37
C TYR A 81 6.32 3.73 7.98
N LEU A 82 6.86 4.42 8.98
CA LEU A 82 7.98 5.33 8.82
C LEU A 82 9.28 4.67 9.29
N SER A 83 10.34 4.87 8.52
CA SER A 83 11.70 4.65 8.99
C SER A 83 12.52 5.91 8.76
N ARG A 84 13.36 6.26 9.74
CA ARG A 84 14.28 7.41 9.65
C ARG A 84 15.69 6.89 9.51
N GLN A 85 16.45 7.44 8.56
CA GLN A 85 17.88 7.19 8.44
C GLN A 85 18.55 8.55 8.21
N ASP A 86 19.46 8.91 9.11
CA ASP A 86 20.13 10.21 9.11
C ASP A 86 19.14 11.38 9.00
N ASN A 87 19.31 12.24 7.99
CA ASN A 87 18.43 13.36 7.70
C ASN A 87 17.34 13.01 6.67
N ARG A 88 16.92 11.75 6.57
CA ARG A 88 15.89 11.30 5.62
C ARG A 88 14.79 10.51 6.30
N ILE A 89 13.58 10.72 5.81
CA ILE A 89 12.41 9.94 6.18
C ILE A 89 12.00 9.09 4.99
N PHE A 90 11.75 7.82 5.27
CA PHE A 90 11.26 6.84 4.30
C PHE A 90 9.86 6.39 4.73
N ILE A 91 8.89 6.56 3.84
CA ILE A 91 7.54 6.02 3.98
C ILE A 91 7.49 4.72 3.19
N HIS A 92 7.18 3.65 3.91
CA HIS A 92 6.99 2.32 3.33
C HIS A 92 5.51 2.03 3.25
N ILE A 93 5.02 1.71 2.05
CA ILE A 93 3.62 1.37 1.80
C ILE A 93 3.58 -0.10 1.38
N LYS A 94 3.20 -0.96 2.32
CA LYS A 94 3.17 -2.40 2.15
C LYS A 94 1.72 -2.88 2.04
N MET A 95 1.48 -3.93 1.27
CA MET A 95 0.23 -4.68 1.27
C MET A 95 0.38 -6.00 2.00
N PHE A 96 -0.70 -6.47 2.64
CA PHE A 96 -0.76 -7.76 3.30
C PHE A 96 -2.20 -8.26 3.45
N GLY A 97 -2.35 -9.54 3.75
CA GLY A 97 -3.66 -10.19 3.89
C GLY A 97 -4.07 -10.95 2.64
N ARG A 98 -5.36 -11.23 2.50
CA ARG A 98 -5.91 -12.00 1.38
C ARG A 98 -7.08 -11.24 0.77
N SER A 99 -6.91 -10.77 -0.45
CA SER A 99 -8.07 -10.49 -1.31
C SER A 99 -8.68 -11.81 -1.76
N LYS A 100 -10.01 -11.94 -1.71
CA LYS A 100 -10.66 -13.15 -2.22
C LYS A 100 -10.72 -13.18 -3.75
N GLN A 101 -10.70 -12.05 -4.47
CA GLN A 101 -10.82 -12.07 -5.94
C GLN A 101 -9.47 -12.08 -6.64
N LEU A 102 -8.54 -11.18 -6.32
CA LEU A 102 -7.20 -11.14 -6.95
C LEU A 102 -6.51 -12.51 -6.98
N ASN A 103 -6.65 -13.30 -5.91
CA ASN A 103 -6.15 -14.68 -5.76
C ASN A 103 -6.53 -15.63 -6.91
N LYS A 104 -7.56 -15.27 -7.67
CA LYS A 104 -8.13 -16.07 -8.76
C LYS A 104 -7.59 -15.64 -10.13
N HIS A 105 -7.39 -14.33 -10.36
CA HIS A 105 -6.97 -13.78 -11.65
C HIS A 105 -5.52 -14.12 -11.99
N ALA A 106 -4.63 -13.96 -11.03
CA ALA A 106 -3.21 -14.14 -11.30
C ALA A 106 -2.80 -15.60 -11.53
N ARG A 107 -3.65 -16.58 -11.22
CA ARG A 107 -3.47 -17.96 -11.71
C ARG A 107 -3.84 -18.14 -13.18
N SER A 108 -4.88 -17.44 -13.66
CA SER A 108 -5.26 -17.40 -15.07
C SER A 108 -4.18 -16.69 -15.89
N GLU A 109 -3.68 -15.57 -15.39
CA GLU A 109 -2.64 -14.78 -16.07
C GLU A 109 -1.27 -15.45 -16.04
N LYS A 110 -0.89 -16.14 -14.96
CA LYS A 110 0.38 -16.91 -14.95
C LYS A 110 0.39 -18.06 -15.98
N ALA A 111 -0.79 -18.58 -16.37
CA ALA A 111 -0.92 -19.54 -17.46
C ALA A 111 -0.94 -18.90 -18.87
N LYS A 112 -1.16 -17.58 -18.98
CA LYS A 112 -1.16 -16.82 -20.25
C LYS A 112 0.13 -16.02 -20.47
N ALA A 113 0.79 -15.58 -19.40
CA ALA A 113 2.02 -14.81 -19.40
C ALA A 113 3.23 -15.61 -19.89
N ASP A 114 3.16 -16.95 -19.91
CA ASP A 114 4.13 -17.79 -20.63
C ASP A 114 4.03 -17.64 -22.17
N ARG A 115 3.08 -16.85 -22.71
CA ARG A 115 2.88 -16.70 -24.15
C ARG A 115 2.86 -15.27 -24.69
N GLN A 116 2.66 -14.24 -23.88
CA GLN A 116 2.61 -12.86 -24.39
C GLN A 116 3.21 -11.89 -23.37
N GLY A 117 4.38 -11.33 -23.70
CA GLY A 117 4.96 -10.25 -22.93
C GLY A 117 4.20 -8.94 -23.17
N LYS A 118 3.67 -8.30 -22.12
CA LYS A 118 3.46 -6.83 -22.01
C LYS A 118 2.71 -6.34 -20.74
N GLU A 119 3.04 -5.07 -20.43
CA GLU A 119 2.33 -3.91 -19.84
C GLU A 119 1.78 -3.81 -18.40
N LEU A 120 1.78 -2.55 -17.94
CA LEU A 120 1.45 -1.90 -16.64
C LEU A 120 0.43 -2.62 -15.73
N ALA A 121 -0.59 -3.27 -16.31
CA ALA A 121 -1.53 -4.12 -15.58
C ALA A 121 -0.86 -5.33 -14.91
N TYR A 122 0.23 -5.84 -15.48
CA TYR A 122 1.10 -6.83 -14.85
C TYR A 122 1.99 -6.21 -13.77
N GLN A 123 2.38 -4.93 -13.82
CA GLN A 123 3.13 -4.32 -12.72
C GLN A 123 2.25 -4.20 -11.48
N LEU A 124 1.04 -3.66 -11.63
CA LEU A 124 0.06 -3.61 -10.56
C LEU A 124 -0.37 -5.05 -10.14
N GLY A 125 -0.59 -5.93 -11.11
CA GLY A 125 -0.97 -7.34 -10.88
C GLY A 125 0.11 -8.25 -10.30
N SER A 126 1.40 -7.96 -10.53
CA SER A 126 2.55 -8.69 -9.98
C SER A 126 2.95 -8.16 -8.60
N MET A 127 2.80 -6.85 -8.33
CA MET A 127 2.90 -6.27 -6.99
C MET A 127 1.78 -6.79 -6.08
N LEU A 128 0.54 -6.82 -6.57
CA LEU A 128 -0.62 -7.47 -5.93
C LEU A 128 -0.49 -9.00 -5.86
N GLY A 129 0.56 -9.57 -6.48
CA GLY A 129 0.78 -11.00 -6.62
C GLY A 129 1.14 -11.76 -5.34
N SER A 130 1.53 -11.05 -4.29
CA SER A 130 1.90 -11.64 -2.99
C SER A 130 0.70 -12.14 -2.17
N CYS A 131 -0.50 -11.61 -2.42
CA CYS A 131 -1.71 -11.99 -1.66
C CYS A 131 -2.40 -13.26 -2.20
N LEU A 132 -1.88 -13.82 -3.30
CA LEU A 132 -2.50 -14.84 -4.15
C LEU A 132 -2.42 -16.29 -3.64
N TYR A 133 -3.35 -16.68 -2.76
CA TYR A 133 -3.59 -18.11 -2.48
C TYR A 133 -5.06 -18.51 -2.73
N ASN A 134 -5.21 -19.44 -3.70
CA ASN A 134 -6.29 -20.43 -3.94
C ASN A 134 -7.76 -19.98 -4.18
N ILE A 135 -8.24 -20.33 -5.40
CA ILE A 135 -9.53 -20.95 -5.77
C ILE A 135 -10.74 -20.04 -6.12
N GLY A 136 -11.04 -19.97 -7.44
CA GLY A 136 -12.34 -19.92 -8.14
C GLY A 136 -13.19 -18.63 -8.17
N MET A 137 -13.35 -17.92 -9.31
CA MET A 137 -14.54 -17.06 -9.70
C MET A 137 -14.33 -16.02 -10.85
N SER A 138 -15.44 -15.31 -11.17
CA SER A 138 -15.86 -14.39 -12.26
C SER A 138 -15.11 -13.07 -12.50
N LYS A 139 -14.96 -12.71 -13.80
CA LYS A 139 -14.22 -11.53 -14.33
C LYS A 139 -14.64 -10.15 -13.81
N LYS A 140 -15.95 -9.86 -13.72
CA LYS A 140 -16.43 -8.52 -13.34
C LYS A 140 -15.93 -8.03 -11.98
N LYS A 141 -15.93 -8.92 -10.97
CA LYS A 141 -15.44 -8.61 -9.62
C LYS A 141 -13.93 -8.38 -9.55
N LEU A 142 -13.18 -8.87 -10.54
CA LEU A 142 -11.74 -8.68 -10.63
C LEU A 142 -11.39 -7.32 -11.20
N GLU A 143 -12.14 -6.89 -12.21
CA GLU A 143 -12.01 -5.54 -12.81
C GLU A 143 -12.32 -4.47 -11.77
N GLU A 144 -13.44 -4.59 -11.05
CA GLU A 144 -13.83 -3.66 -9.97
C GLU A 144 -12.75 -3.57 -8.87
N GLU A 145 -12.10 -4.69 -8.53
CA GLU A 145 -11.03 -4.70 -7.53
C GLU A 145 -9.74 -4.04 -8.04
N GLN A 146 -9.39 -4.26 -9.31
CA GLN A 146 -8.23 -3.63 -9.95
C GLN A 146 -8.42 -2.12 -10.06
N GLU A 147 -9.62 -1.66 -10.41
CA GLU A 147 -9.97 -0.24 -10.43
C GLU A 147 -9.84 0.39 -9.04
N TYR A 148 -10.32 -0.31 -8.00
CA TYR A 148 -10.16 0.14 -6.61
C TYR A 148 -8.68 0.33 -6.22
N TYR A 149 -7.82 -0.67 -6.50
CA TYR A 149 -6.40 -0.54 -6.16
C TYR A 149 -5.68 0.52 -7.00
N SER A 150 -6.05 0.67 -8.27
CA SER A 150 -5.49 1.72 -9.13
C SER A 150 -5.87 3.11 -8.61
N ALA A 151 -7.10 3.28 -8.14
CA ALA A 151 -7.56 4.53 -7.54
C ALA A 151 -6.88 4.78 -6.18
N LEU A 152 -6.64 3.73 -5.38
CA LEU A 152 -5.91 3.82 -4.12
C LEU A 152 -4.44 4.21 -4.33
N ASP A 153 -3.80 3.70 -5.37
CA ASP A 153 -2.43 4.06 -5.74
C ASP A 153 -2.34 5.56 -6.08
N GLN A 154 -3.30 6.07 -6.86
CA GLN A 154 -3.41 7.51 -7.13
C GLN A 154 -3.65 8.35 -5.87
N VAL A 155 -4.34 7.81 -4.85
CA VAL A 155 -4.48 8.50 -3.56
C VAL A 155 -3.13 8.61 -2.86
N PHE A 156 -2.31 7.56 -2.87
CA PHE A 156 -0.95 7.63 -2.33
C PHE A 156 -0.09 8.61 -3.11
N GLU A 157 -0.09 8.56 -4.44
CA GLU A 157 0.64 9.52 -5.28
C GLU A 157 0.24 10.96 -4.93
N LYS A 158 -1.06 11.30 -4.99
CA LYS A 158 -1.55 12.66 -4.66
C LYS A 158 -1.25 13.07 -3.23
N ALA A 159 -1.34 12.14 -2.28
CA ALA A 159 -1.03 12.42 -0.88
C ALA A 159 0.47 12.74 -0.68
N PHE A 160 1.36 12.23 -1.54
CA PHE A 160 2.81 12.36 -1.35
C PHE A 160 3.56 13.17 -2.41
N ASP A 161 2.93 13.55 -3.53
CA ASP A 161 3.53 14.31 -4.64
C ASP A 161 4.07 15.69 -4.20
N ASN A 162 3.51 16.26 -3.13
CA ASN A 162 3.95 17.52 -2.52
C ASN A 162 4.37 17.30 -1.05
N PHE A 163 5.24 16.32 -0.79
CA PHE A 163 5.69 15.97 0.56
C PHE A 163 7.21 16.18 0.75
N PRO A 164 7.67 16.86 1.83
CA PRO A 164 6.88 17.55 2.86
C PRO A 164 6.18 18.79 2.29
N PRO A 165 5.10 19.29 2.92
CA PRO A 165 4.48 20.54 2.47
C PRO A 165 5.56 21.63 2.46
N ARG A 166 5.80 22.22 1.29
CA ARG A 166 6.67 23.39 1.18
C ARG A 166 6.10 24.43 2.15
N ALA A 167 6.87 24.77 3.19
CA ALA A 167 6.54 25.91 4.02
C ALA A 167 6.39 27.10 3.06
N SER A 168 5.17 27.63 2.97
CA SER A 168 4.95 28.90 2.29
C SER A 168 5.75 29.91 3.10
N LEU A 169 6.88 30.36 2.57
CA LEU A 169 7.62 31.48 3.12
C LEU A 169 6.69 32.70 3.02
N CYS A 170 5.99 32.99 4.11
CA CYS A 170 5.38 34.29 4.35
C CYS A 170 6.47 35.29 4.76
#